data_AF-A0A3B8WYY0-F1
#
_entry.id   AF-A0A3B8WYY0-F1
#
_cell.length_a   1.000
_cell.length_b   1.000
_cell.length_c   1.000
_cell.angle_alpha   90.00
_cell.angle_beta   90.00
_cell.angle_gamma   90.00
#
_symmetry.space_group_name_H-M   'P 1'
#
loop_
_entity.id
_entity.type
_entity.pdbx_description
1 polymer ?
#
loop_
_entity_poly.entity_id
_entity_poly.type
_entity_poly.pdbx_seq_one_letter_code
_entity_poly.pdbx_strand_id
1 'polypeptide(L)' 'MTRSEAYGASKAALDYLCRSLAIDCARLGIGLTLIRPGFVDTPLTARNDFPMPGRVESVTASSAIRRGLA' A
#
# COMPACT_ATOMS: atom_id res chain seq x y z
N MET A 1 -10.84 -7.79 20.49
CA MET A 1 -10.99 -6.75 19.44
C MET A 1 -10.03 -7.05 18.32
N THR A 2 -10.56 -7.18 17.11
CA THR A 2 -9.80 -7.50 15.90
C THR A 2 -8.91 -6.33 15.52
N ARG A 3 -7.58 -6.49 15.69
CA ARG A 3 -6.58 -5.46 15.32
C ARG A 3 -6.66 -5.02 13.85
N SER A 4 -7.33 -5.82 13.01
CA SER A 4 -7.52 -5.58 11.59
C SER A 4 -8.53 -4.48 11.25
N GLU A 5 -9.46 -4.12 12.14
CA GLU A 5 -10.54 -3.16 11.80
C GLU A 5 -9.99 -1.76 11.58
N ALA A 6 -9.25 -1.22 12.55
CA ALA A 6 -8.66 0.11 12.44
C ALA A 6 -7.60 0.16 11.34
N TYR A 7 -6.77 -0.90 11.21
CA TYR A 7 -5.76 -0.97 10.15
C TYR A 7 -6.40 -1.05 8.76
N GLY A 8 -7.38 -1.94 8.57
CA GLY A 8 -8.11 -2.12 7.33
C GLY A 8 -8.89 -0.88 6.91
N ALA A 9 -9.61 -0.25 7.85
CA ALA A 9 -10.31 1.00 7.61
C ALA A 9 -9.33 2.11 7.19
N SER A 10 -8.20 2.23 7.89
CA SER A 10 -7.16 3.21 7.56
C SER A 10 -6.57 2.98 6.17
N LYS A 11 -6.38 1.72 5.74
CA LYS A 11 -5.90 1.39 4.38
C LYS A 11 -6.95 1.66 3.31
N ALA A 12 -8.23 1.35 3.56
CA ALA A 12 -9.32 1.64 2.63
C ALA A 12 -9.57 3.15 2.48
N ALA A 13 -9.38 3.94 3.54
CA ALA A 13 -9.51 5.39 3.49
C ALA A 13 -8.52 6.05 2.50
N LEU A 14 -7.34 5.44 2.29
CA LEU A 14 -6.36 5.92 1.32
C LEU A 14 -6.89 5.91 -0.12
N ASP A 15 -7.77 4.97 -0.47
CA ASP A 15 -8.37 4.92 -1.81
C ASP A 15 -9.16 6.19 -2.13
N TYR A 16 -10.01 6.62 -1.20
CA TYR A 16 -10.78 7.84 -1.36
C TYR A 16 -9.88 9.08 -1.31
N LEU A 17 -8.97 9.14 -0.32
CA LEU A 17 -8.05 10.26 -0.16
C LEU A 17 -7.20 10.50 -1.42
N CYS A 18 -6.59 9.45 -1.97
CA CYS A 18 -5.78 9.58 -3.19
C CYS A 18 -6.60 10.02 -4.39
N ARG A 19 -7.84 9.53 -4.55
CA ARG A 19 -8.73 9.96 -5.65
C ARG A 19 -9.10 11.44 -5.54
N SER A 20 -9.40 11.91 -4.32
CA SER A 20 -9.70 13.32 -4.08
C SER A 20 -8.47 14.19 -4.37
N LEU A 21 -7.30 13.84 -3.82
CA LEU A 21 -6.06 14.60 -4.00
C LEU A 21 -5.55 14.58 -5.44
N ALA A 22 -5.81 13.53 -6.21
CA ALA A 22 -5.40 13.45 -7.61
C ALA A 22 -5.97 14.62 -8.44
N ILE A 23 -7.18 15.10 -8.13
CA ILE A 23 -7.80 16.24 -8.83
C ILE A 23 -7.00 17.51 -8.55
N ASP A 24 -6.70 17.78 -7.28
CA ASP A 24 -5.97 18.98 -6.87
C ASP A 24 -4.52 18.97 -7.37
N CYS A 25 -3.84 17.82 -7.24
CA CYS A 25 -2.46 17.66 -7.69
C CYS A 25 -2.33 17.70 -9.21
N ALA A 26 -3.32 17.21 -9.97
CA ALA A 26 -3.30 17.31 -11.43
C ALA A 26 -3.27 18.78 -11.90
N ARG A 27 -3.94 19.69 -11.19
CA ARG A 27 -3.90 21.14 -11.48
C ARG A 27 -2.51 21.75 -11.26
N LEU A 28 -1.68 21.10 -10.45
CA LEU A 28 -0.30 21.47 -10.18
C LEU A 28 0.71 20.71 -11.07
N GLY A 29 0.23 19.89 -12.01
CA GLY A 29 1.09 19.04 -12.84
C GLY A 29 1.72 17.86 -12.09
N ILE A 30 1.15 17.46 -10.95
CA ILE A 30 1.66 16.36 -10.10
C ILE A 30 0.77 15.13 -10.26
N GLY A 31 1.35 14.02 -10.70
CA GLY A 31 0.67 12.72 -10.77
C GLY A 31 0.67 11.98 -9.43
N LEU A 32 -0.46 11.38 -9.06
CA LEU A 32 -0.55 10.48 -7.90
C LEU A 32 -0.71 9.02 -8.35
N THR A 33 0.04 8.14 -7.68
CA THR A 33 -0.13 6.68 -7.81
C THR A 33 -0.33 6.06 -6.44
N LEU A 34 -1.44 5.33 -6.26
CA LEU A 34 -1.71 4.55 -5.04
C LEU A 34 -1.30 3.10 -5.25
N ILE A 35 -0.38 2.62 -4.41
CA ILE A 35 0.19 1.28 -4.50
C ILE A 35 -0.36 0.41 -3.37
N ARG A 36 -0.85 -0.78 -3.73
CA ARG A 36 -1.41 -1.77 -2.78
C ARG A 36 -0.64 -3.09 -2.87
N PRO A 37 0.54 -3.21 -2.23
CA PRO A 37 1.25 -4.47 -2.22
C PRO A 37 0.50 -5.52 -1.38
N GLY A 38 0.74 -6.79 -1.68
CA GLY A 38 0.37 -7.89 -0.80
C GLY A 38 1.29 -7.95 0.44
N PHE A 39 1.43 -9.13 1.04
CA PHE A 39 2.38 -9.31 2.14
C PHE A 39 3.83 -9.19 1.67
N VAL A 40 4.63 -8.38 2.36
CA VAL A 40 6.04 -8.13 2.05
C VAL A 40 6.89 -8.45 3.28
N ASP A 41 8.02 -9.13 3.10
CA ASP A 41 8.96 -9.39 4.18
C ASP A 41 9.61 -8.11 4.71
N THR A 42 9.11 -7.63 5.84
CA THR A 42 9.59 -6.44 6.54
C THR A 42 9.55 -6.65 8.07
N PRO A 43 10.28 -5.84 8.87
CA PRO A 43 10.15 -5.88 10.33
C PRO A 43 8.73 -5.64 10.85
N LEU A 44 7.88 -4.95 10.08
CA LEU A 44 6.48 -4.70 10.42
C LEU A 44 5.64 -5.99 10.35
N THR A 45 5.75 -6.73 9.25
CA THR A 45 5.00 -7.99 9.05
C THR A 45 5.59 -9.16 9.81
N ALA A 46 6.87 -9.10 10.20
CA ALA A 46 7.51 -10.11 11.04
C ALA A 46 6.85 -10.27 12.43
N ARG A 47 6.10 -9.25 12.87
CA ARG A 47 5.36 -9.27 14.14
C ARG A 47 3.95 -9.88 14.02
N ASN A 48 3.52 -10.25 12.82
CA ASN A 48 2.22 -10.87 12.60
C ASN A 48 2.26 -12.34 13.02
N ASP A 49 1.21 -12.79 13.70
CA ASP A 49 1.04 -14.14 14.26
C ASP A 49 0.03 -14.98 13.45
N PHE A 50 -0.26 -14.58 12.21
CA PHE A 50 -1.22 -15.23 11.32
C PHE A 50 -0.58 -15.61 9.97
N PRO A 51 -1.19 -16.54 9.20
CA PRO A 51 -0.67 -16.95 7.90
C PRO A 51 -0.65 -15.78 6.89
N MET A 52 0.48 -15.57 6.23
CA MET A 52 0.67 -14.55 5.19
C MET A 52 0.96 -15.24 3.84
N PRO A 53 -0.07 -15.80 3.17
CA PRO A 53 0.12 -16.50 1.90
C PRO A 53 0.62 -15.55 0.81
N GLY A 54 1.56 -16.02 -0.01
CA GLY A 54 2.12 -15.21 -1.10
C GLY A 54 3.02 -14.05 -0.65
N ARG A 55 3.56 -14.10 0.58
CA ARG A 55 4.56 -13.13 1.05
C ARG A 55 5.77 -13.12 0.12
N VAL A 56 6.21 -11.92 -0.25
CA VAL A 56 7.39 -11.71 -1.11
C VAL A 56 8.49 -10.95 -0.38
N GLU A 57 9.73 -11.10 -0.84
CA GLU A 57 10.85 -10.28 -0.36
C GLU A 57 10.65 -8.79 -0.64
N SER A 58 11.19 -7.94 0.25
CA SER A 58 11.18 -6.47 0.09
C SER A 58 11.75 -6.02 -1.26
N VAL A 59 12.83 -6.66 -1.72
CA VAL A 59 13.46 -6.36 -3.01
C VAL A 59 12.53 -6.68 -4.19
N THR A 60 11.78 -7.77 -4.10
CA THR A 60 10.80 -8.18 -5.12
C THR A 60 9.65 -7.19 -5.20
N ALA A 61 9.07 -6.81 -4.05
CA ALA A 61 8.01 -5.81 -3.99
C ALA A 61 8.47 -4.45 -4.53
N SER A 62 9.65 -3.98 -4.10
CA SER A 62 10.24 -2.72 -4.59
C SER A 62 10.45 -2.74 -6.10
N SER A 63 10.98 -3.84 -6.63
CA SER A 63 11.20 -3.99 -8.07
C SER A 63 9.89 -3.97 -8.87
N ALA A 64 8.83 -4.62 -8.37
CA ALA A 64 7.52 -4.59 -8.99
C ALA A 64 6.90 -3.17 -8.96
N ILE A 65 7.00 -2.49 -7.83
CA ILE A 65 6.55 -1.10 -7.66
C ILE A 65 7.24 -0.18 -8.66
N ARG A 66 8.57 -0.23 -8.72
CA ARG A 66 9.37 0.62 -9.62
C ARG A 66 9.06 0.38 -11.09
N ARG A 67 8.74 -0.86 -11.48
CA ARG A 67 8.32 -1.16 -12.86
C ARG A 67 6.92 -0.63 -13.19
N GLY A 68 6.03 -0.53 -12.20
CA GLY A 68 4.67 -0.02 -12.39
C GLY A 68 4.57 1.50 -12.32
N LEU A 69 5.60 2.17 -11.79
CA LEU A 69 5.74 3.63 -11.83
C LEU A 69 6.41 4.01 -13.16
N ALA A 70 5.61 4.49 -14.11
CA ALA A 70 6.08 5.11 -15.36
C ALA A 70 5.80 6.62 -15.30
#